data_AF-A0A932YKF4-F1
#
_entry.id   AF-A0A932YKF4-F1
#
_cell.length_a   1.000
_cell.length_b   1.000
_cell.length_c   1.000
_cell.angle_alpha   90.00
_cell.angle_beta   90.00
_cell.angle_gamma   90.00
#
_symmetry.space_group_name_H-M   'P 1'
#
loop_
_entity.id
_entity.type
_entity.pdbx_description
1 polymer ?
#
loop_
_entity_poly.entity_id
_entity_poly.type
_entity_poly.pdbx_seq_one_letter_code
_entity_poly.pdbx_strand_id
1 'polypeptide(L)'
;MPFNLHRHHVRRMAGIQSAGARRYIDRFMYVIGMGAPLMTVPQIIKIWYYQDAGGVSSLSWAGYAIGSFCWLIYGIVHNEKPLIFANGVAAALQIAVVVGTLQFS
;
A
#
# COMPACT_ATOMS: atom_id res chain seq x y z
N MET A 1 49.52 13.11 12.10
CA MET A 1 48.11 13.09 12.55
C MET A 1 47.38 11.86 11.97
N PRO A 2 47.19 10.74 12.70
CA PRO A 2 46.56 9.52 12.18
C PRO A 2 45.08 9.31 12.60
N PHE A 3 44.43 10.33 13.18
CA PHE A 3 43.14 10.18 13.87
C PHE A 3 41.90 10.00 12.95
N ASN A 4 42.01 10.29 11.65
CA ASN A 4 40.86 10.26 10.72
C ASN A 4 40.57 8.89 10.07
N LEU A 5 41.53 7.95 10.04
CA LEU A 5 41.36 6.69 9.30
C LEU A 5 40.38 5.72 9.99
N HIS A 6 40.34 5.72 11.33
CA HIS A 6 39.50 4.82 12.10
C HIS A 6 37.99 5.15 11.97
N ARG A 7 37.63 6.44 11.90
CA ARG A 7 36.23 6.89 11.75
C ARG A 7 35.62 6.51 10.39
N HIS A 8 36.44 6.47 9.33
CA HIS A 8 35.98 6.07 8.00
C HIS A 8 35.60 4.58 7.94
N HIS A 9 36.33 3.70 8.62
CA HIS A 9 36.02 2.26 8.65
C HIS A 9 34.76 1.95 9.45
N VAL A 10 34.57 2.60 10.61
CA VAL A 10 33.35 2.42 11.42
C VAL A 10 32.09 2.90 10.69
N ARG A 11 32.16 4.05 10.00
CA ARG A 11 31.05 4.54 9.13
C ARG A 11 30.73 3.58 7.99
N ARG A 12 31.75 2.97 7.38
CA ARG A 12 31.57 2.03 6.26
C ARG A 12 30.89 0.73 6.72
N MET A 13 31.24 0.21 7.90
CA MET A 13 30.58 -0.97 8.47
C MET A 13 29.13 -0.70 8.91
N ALA A 14 28.86 0.46 9.52
CA ALA A 14 27.49 0.89 9.85
C ALA A 14 26.62 1.10 8.58
N GLY A 15 27.22 1.62 7.50
CA GLY A 15 26.57 1.76 6.19
C GLY A 15 26.23 0.42 5.53
N ILE A 16 27.09 -0.60 5.67
CA ILE A 16 26.88 -1.94 5.09
C ILE A 16 25.79 -2.71 5.85
N GLN A 17 25.79 -2.67 7.19
CA GLN A 17 24.72 -3.30 8.01
C GLN A 17 23.34 -2.66 7.74
N SER A 18 23.28 -1.33 7.64
CA SER A 18 22.03 -0.62 7.36
C SER A 18 21.54 -0.80 5.91
N ALA A 19 22.44 -0.98 4.94
CA ALA A 19 22.07 -1.25 3.55
C ALA A 19 21.36 -2.62 3.38
N GLY A 20 21.82 -3.65 4.11
CA GLY A 20 21.17 -4.96 4.13
C GLY A 20 19.76 -4.88 4.70
N ALA A 21 19.61 -4.33 5.91
CA ALA A 21 18.32 -4.16 6.57
C ALA A 21 17.33 -3.32 5.74
N ARG A 22 17.77 -2.21 5.13
CA ARG A 22 16.94 -1.40 4.23
C ARG A 22 16.38 -2.22 3.07
N ARG A 23 17.21 -3.01 2.39
CA ARG A 23 16.77 -3.83 1.26
C ARG A 23 15.72 -4.88 1.65
N TYR A 24 15.84 -5.46 2.85
CA TYR A 24 14.83 -6.39 3.37
C TYR A 24 13.51 -5.68 3.67
N ILE A 25 13.56 -4.52 4.32
CA ILE A 25 12.39 -3.70 4.61
C ILE A 25 11.70 -3.27 3.32
N ASP A 26 12.46 -2.77 2.33
CA ASP A 26 11.91 -2.33 1.04
C ASP A 26 11.14 -3.48 0.38
N ARG A 27 11.76 -4.65 0.26
CA ARG A 27 11.12 -5.83 -0.35
C ARG A 27 9.87 -6.27 0.43
N PHE A 28 9.92 -6.24 1.76
CA PHE A 28 8.75 -6.55 2.59
C PHE A 28 7.62 -5.53 2.39
N MET A 29 7.94 -4.23 2.31
CA MET A 29 6.97 -3.17 2.04
C MET A 29 6.34 -3.32 0.65
N TYR A 30 7.07 -3.76 -0.37
CA TYR A 30 6.48 -4.09 -1.68
C TYR A 30 5.43 -5.20 -1.58
N VAL A 31 5.74 -6.28 -0.84
CA VAL A 31 4.81 -7.40 -0.66
C VAL A 31 3.57 -6.96 0.11
N ILE A 32 3.73 -6.20 1.19
CA ILE A 32 2.60 -5.69 1.99
C ILE A 32 1.77 -4.69 1.18
N GLY A 33 2.41 -3.77 0.46
CA GLY A 33 1.73 -2.76 -0.36
C GLY A 33 0.89 -3.39 -1.48
N MET A 34 1.30 -4.55 -2.00
CA MET A 34 0.49 -5.32 -2.95
C MET A 34 -0.55 -6.21 -2.26
N GLY A 35 -0.18 -6.86 -1.15
CA GLY A 35 -1.02 -7.85 -0.48
C GLY A 35 -2.19 -7.25 0.27
N ALA A 36 -2.02 -6.08 0.89
CA ALA A 36 -3.06 -5.45 1.69
C ALA A 36 -4.31 -5.07 0.86
N PRO A 37 -4.21 -4.43 -0.32
CA PRO A 37 -5.38 -4.20 -1.17
C PRO A 37 -6.11 -5.48 -1.56
N LEU A 38 -5.38 -6.57 -1.85
CA LEU A 38 -5.97 -7.86 -2.25
C LEU A 38 -6.82 -8.51 -1.14
N MET A 39 -6.63 -8.13 0.13
CA MET A 39 -7.52 -8.56 1.22
C MET A 39 -8.93 -7.96 1.13
N THR A 40 -9.16 -7.05 0.16
CA THR A 40 -10.50 -6.58 -0.19
C THR A 40 -11.27 -7.60 -1.05
N VAL A 41 -10.60 -8.58 -1.65
CA VAL A 41 -11.24 -9.57 -2.53
C VAL A 41 -12.31 -10.40 -1.80
N PRO A 42 -12.09 -10.94 -0.58
CA PRO A 42 -13.15 -11.59 0.19
C PRO A 42 -14.38 -10.70 0.44
N GLN A 43 -14.17 -9.40 0.68
CA GLN A 43 -15.25 -8.44 0.86
C GLN A 43 -16.05 -8.23 -0.44
N ILE A 44 -15.37 -8.18 -1.59
CA ILE A 44 -16.00 -8.11 -2.91
C ILE A 44 -16.79 -9.38 -3.18
N ILE A 45 -16.25 -10.57 -2.89
CA ILE A 45 -16.98 -11.84 -3.04
C ILE A 45 -18.23 -11.85 -2.17
N LYS A 46 -18.13 -11.45 -0.90
CA LYS A 46 -19.29 -11.32 0.00
C LYS A 46 -20.41 -10.50 -0.64
N ILE A 47 -20.07 -9.34 -1.17
CA ILE A 47 -21.06 -8.41 -1.73
C ILE A 47 -21.60 -8.89 -3.08
N TRP A 48 -20.73 -9.27 -4.02
CA TRP A 48 -21.15 -9.50 -5.41
C TRP A 48 -21.63 -10.93 -5.67
N TYR A 49 -21.05 -11.92 -4.99
CA TYR A 49 -21.45 -13.32 -5.16
C TYR A 49 -22.59 -13.71 -4.21
N TYR A 50 -22.45 -13.38 -2.92
CA TYR A 50 -23.48 -13.69 -1.92
C TYR A 50 -24.58 -12.63 -1.82
N GLN A 51 -24.45 -11.51 -2.54
CA GLN A 51 -25.43 -10.42 -2.55
C GLN A 51 -25.71 -9.87 -1.14
N ASP A 52 -24.69 -9.89 -0.28
CA ASP A 52 -24.80 -9.46 1.12
C ASP A 52 -23.82 -8.32 1.40
N ALA A 53 -24.34 -7.10 1.35
CA ALA A 53 -23.64 -5.91 1.83
C ALA A 53 -24.02 -5.51 3.27
N GLY A 54 -24.70 -6.39 4.01
CA GLY A 54 -25.17 -6.14 5.37
C GLY A 54 -24.04 -5.69 6.30
N GLY A 55 -24.23 -4.52 6.92
CA GLY A 55 -23.28 -3.91 7.86
C GLY A 55 -22.05 -3.26 7.20
N VAL A 56 -21.97 -3.22 5.87
CA VAL A 56 -20.86 -2.58 5.14
C VAL A 56 -21.20 -1.11 4.90
N SER A 57 -20.39 -0.19 5.42
CA SER A 57 -20.61 1.25 5.24
C SER A 57 -20.07 1.74 3.89
N SER A 58 -20.98 2.03 2.94
CA SER A 58 -20.61 2.59 1.63
C SER A 58 -19.84 3.92 1.74
N LEU A 59 -20.20 4.77 2.71
CA LEU A 59 -19.53 6.04 2.96
C LEU A 59 -18.07 5.85 3.38
N SER A 60 -17.80 4.85 4.22
CA SER A 60 -16.44 4.54 4.66
C SER A 60 -15.58 4.07 3.48
N TRP A 61 -16.10 3.16 2.65
CA TRP A 61 -15.39 2.67 1.46
C TRP A 61 -15.21 3.73 0.38
N ALA A 62 -16.14 4.68 0.24
CA ALA A 62 -15.98 5.84 -0.63
C ALA A 62 -14.87 6.76 -0.12
N GLY A 63 -14.80 7.01 1.19
CA GLY A 63 -13.71 7.76 1.81
C GLY A 63 -12.33 7.11 1.57
N TYR A 64 -12.24 5.78 1.71
CA TYR A 64 -11.01 5.05 1.37
C TYR A 64 -10.66 5.16 -0.11
N ALA A 65 -11.63 5.04 -1.02
CA ALA A 65 -11.40 5.16 -2.46
C ALA A 65 -10.83 6.55 -2.81
N ILE A 66 -11.40 7.62 -2.26
CA ILE A 66 -10.90 8.99 -2.42
C ILE A 66 -9.48 9.11 -1.87
N GLY A 67 -9.20 8.59 -0.68
CA GLY A 67 -7.86 8.58 -0.10
C GLY A 67 -6.84 7.85 -0.99
N SER A 68 -7.21 6.69 -1.53
CA SER A 68 -6.39 5.92 -2.47
C SER A 68 -6.13 6.72 -3.76
N PHE A 69 -7.13 7.45 -4.28
CA PHE A 69 -6.91 8.35 -5.42
C PHE A 69 -5.95 9.49 -5.10
N CYS A 70 -6.05 10.11 -3.92
CA CYS A 70 -5.09 11.15 -3.51
C CYS A 70 -3.66 10.60 -3.46
N TRP A 71 -3.47 9.40 -2.89
CA TRP A 71 -2.16 8.74 -2.85
C TRP A 71 -1.66 8.31 -4.22
N LEU A 72 -2.56 7.86 -5.10
CA LEU A 72 -2.24 7.52 -6.49
C LEU A 72 -1.72 8.75 -7.23
N ILE A 73 -2.42 9.89 -7.13
CA ILE A 73 -1.99 11.17 -7.72
C ILE A 73 -0.64 11.57 -7.16
N TYR A 74 -0.47 11.50 -5.83
CA TYR A 74 0.80 11.80 -5.18
C TYR A 74 1.94 10.93 -5.72
N GLY A 75 1.72 9.62 -5.84
CA GLY A 75 2.70 8.68 -6.38
C GLY A 75 3.07 8.98 -7.83
N ILE A 76 2.11 9.37 -8.67
CA ILE A 76 2.35 9.77 -10.06
C ILE A 76 3.23 11.01 -10.11
N VAL A 77 2.88 12.05 -9.34
CA VAL A 77 3.65 13.31 -9.28
C VAL A 77 5.09 13.07 -8.82
N HIS A 78 5.32 12.15 -7.88
CA HIS A 78 6.64 11.86 -7.33
C HIS A 78 7.38 10.70 -8.03
N ASN A 79 6.79 10.11 -9.07
CA ASN A 79 7.31 8.93 -9.78
C ASN A 79 7.56 7.69 -8.90
N GLU A 80 6.76 7.53 -7.83
CA GLU A 80 6.86 6.44 -6.87
C GLU A 80 6.05 5.21 -7.33
N LYS A 81 6.63 4.41 -8.22
CA LYS A 81 5.99 3.21 -8.83
C LYS A 81 5.24 2.28 -7.85
N PRO A 82 5.82 1.85 -6.71
CA PRO A 82 5.08 1.03 -5.75
C PRO A 82 3.79 1.68 -5.26
N LEU A 83 3.84 2.99 -4.99
CA LEU A 83 2.70 3.72 -4.46
C LEU A 83 1.60 3.87 -5.50
N ILE A 84 1.98 4.12 -6.77
CA ILE A 84 1.06 4.16 -7.92
C ILE A 84 0.36 2.81 -8.05
N PHE A 85 1.12 1.71 -8.09
CA PHE A 85 0.54 0.38 -8.30
C PHE A 85 -0.38 -0.03 -7.14
N ALA A 86 0.09 0.11 -5.89
CA ALA A 86 -0.67 -0.27 -4.71
C ALA A 86 -1.99 0.51 -4.60
N ASN A 87 -1.95 1.84 -4.75
CA ASN A 87 -3.15 2.66 -4.60
C ASN A 87 -4.06 2.60 -5.83
N GLY A 88 -3.53 2.33 -7.03
CA GLY A 88 -4.36 2.07 -8.21
C GLY A 88 -5.20 0.81 -8.04
N VAL A 89 -4.58 -0.29 -7.60
CA VAL A 89 -5.30 -1.54 -7.28
C VAL A 89 -6.29 -1.32 -6.13
N ALA A 90 -5.86 -0.65 -5.05
CA ALA A 90 -6.72 -0.37 -3.91
C ALA A 90 -7.97 0.45 -4.30
N ALA A 91 -7.79 1.53 -5.07
CA ALA A 91 -8.90 2.36 -5.54
C ALA A 91 -9.90 1.54 -6.38
N ALA A 92 -9.42 0.72 -7.32
CA ALA A 92 -10.29 -0.12 -8.13
C ALA A 92 -11.11 -1.10 -7.29
N LEU A 93 -10.48 -1.79 -6.33
CA LEU A 93 -11.16 -2.73 -5.43
C LEU A 93 -12.14 -2.03 -4.50
N GLN A 94 -11.77 -0.88 -3.93
CA GLN A 94 -12.64 -0.11 -3.03
C GLN A 94 -13.86 0.44 -3.78
N ILE A 95 -13.71 0.89 -5.03
CA ILE A 95 -14.85 1.29 -5.88
C ILE A 95 -15.78 0.10 -6.12
N ALA A 96 -15.25 -1.09 -6.40
CA ALA A 96 -16.07 -2.29 -6.55
C ALA A 96 -16.87 -2.61 -5.28
N VAL A 97 -16.28 -2.38 -4.09
CA VAL A 97 -17.00 -2.49 -2.82
C VAL A 97 -18.08 -1.42 -2.68
N VAL A 98 -17.79 -0.15 -2.99
CA VAL A 98 -18.79 0.93 -2.93
C VAL A 98 -19.98 0.64 -3.83
N VAL A 99 -19.73 0.31 -5.10
CA VAL A 99 -20.77 0.01 -6.08
C VAL A 99 -21.60 -1.18 -5.64
N GLY A 100 -20.95 -2.28 -5.24
CA GLY A 100 -21.66 -3.46 -4.78
C GLY A 100 -22.47 -3.19 -3.51
N THR A 101 -21.93 -2.40 -2.57
CA THR A 101 -22.65 -2.01 -1.36
C THR A 101 -23.91 -1.24 -1.73
N LEU A 102 -23.82 -0.24 -2.60
CA LEU A 102 -25.00 0.54 -3.02
C LEU A 102 -26.07 -0.31 -3.74
N GLN A 103 -25.67 -1.38 -4.42
CA GLN A 103 -26.58 -2.27 -5.16
C GLN A 103 -27.24 -3.33 -4.27
N PHE A 104 -26.53 -3.83 -3.26
CA PHE A 104 -26.94 -4.97 -2.42
C PHE A 104 -27.10 -4.61 -0.93
N SER A 105 -27.31 -3.32 -0.61
CA SER A 105 -27.67 -2.83 0.73
C SER A 105 -29.17 -2.96 1.00
#